data_AF-A0A9X8ENH0-F1
#
_entry.id   AF-A0A9X8ENH0-F1
#
_cell.length_a   1.000
_cell.length_b   1.000
_cell.length_c   1.000
_cell.angle_alpha   90.00
_cell.angle_beta   90.00
_cell.angle_gamma   90.00
#
_symmetry.space_group_name_H-M   'P 1'
#
loop_
_entity.id
_entity.type
_entity.pdbx_description
1 polymer ?
#
loop_
_entity_poly.entity_id
_entity_poly.type
_entity_poly.pdbx_seq_one_letter_code
_entity_poly.pdbx_strand_id
1 'polypeptide(L)' 'MFRSLKTEWVPTVGYMSASLAQQDIGRFLMQRYNWQRPHQFNGGLAPAVAEEKLNAVSGIS' A
#
# COMPACT_ATOMS: atom_id res chain seq x y z
N MET A 1 -1.28 8.17 -1.66
CA MET A 1 -2.02 7.01 -1.11
C MET A 1 -3.48 6.95 -1.56
N PHE A 2 -4.34 7.92 -1.22
CA PHE A 2 -5.77 7.82 -1.58
C PHE A 2 -6.06 7.77 -3.09
N ARG A 3 -5.25 8.44 -3.92
CA ARG A 3 -5.39 8.39 -5.39
C ARG A 3 -5.14 7.01 -6.02
N SER A 4 -4.57 6.05 -5.27
CA SER A 4 -4.34 4.68 -5.77
C SER A 4 -5.35 3.65 -5.27
N LEU A 5 -6.22 4.02 -4.32
CA LEU A 5 -7.31 3.14 -3.92
C LEU A 5 -8.40 3.23 -4.99
N LYS A 6 -8.60 2.16 -5.75
CA LYS A 6 -9.60 2.11 -6.82
C LYS A 6 -10.97 1.78 -6.23
N THR A 7 -12.02 2.33 -6.82
CA THR A 7 -13.41 2.08 -6.42
C THR A 7 -13.79 0.61 -6.54
N GLU A 8 -13.17 -0.13 -7.46
CA GLU A 8 -13.36 -1.57 -7.61
C GLU A 8 -12.86 -2.38 -6.40
N TRP A 9 -12.10 -1.77 -5.47
CA TRP A 9 -11.63 -2.41 -4.22
C TRP A 9 -12.35 -1.86 -2.99
N VAL A 10 -13.44 -1.11 -3.19
CA VAL A 10 -14.33 -0.66 -2.13
C VAL A 10 -15.69 -1.29 -2.39
N PRO A 11 -16.38 -1.83 -1.37
CA PRO A 11 -17.73 -2.36 -1.54
C PRO A 11 -18.66 -1.30 -2.14
N THR A 12 -19.44 -1.66 -3.16
CA THR A 12 -20.35 -0.72 -3.85
C THR A 12 -21.41 -0.15 -2.92
N VAL A 13 -21.82 -0.91 -1.90
CA VAL A 13 -22.78 -0.47 -0.87
C VAL A 13 -22.12 0.26 0.31
N GLY A 14 -20.80 0.46 0.26
CA GLY A 14 -20.01 1.01 1.36
C GLY A 14 -19.73 -0.01 2.47
N TYR A 15 -19.11 0.47 3.55
CA TYR A 15 -18.79 -0.35 4.72
C TYR A 15 -19.88 -0.23 5.79
N MET A 16 -20.27 -1.35 6.38
CA MET A 16 -21.27 -1.39 7.45
C MET A 16 -20.75 -0.83 8.78
N SER A 17 -19.44 -0.72 8.94
CA SER A 17 -18.80 -0.14 10.13
C SER A 17 -17.43 0.43 9.80
N ALA A 18 -16.95 1.34 10.64
CA ALA A 18 -15.60 1.88 10.55
C ALA A 18 -14.53 0.77 10.72
N SER A 19 -14.80 -0.25 11.53
CA SER A 19 -13.88 -1.37 11.75
C SER A 19 -13.66 -2.19 10.47
N LEU A 20 -14.72 -2.47 9.72
CA LEU A 20 -14.60 -3.15 8.42
C LEU A 20 -13.83 -2.29 7.41
N ALA A 21 -14.11 -0.99 7.37
CA ALA A 21 -13.36 -0.06 6.53
C ALA A 21 -11.86 -0.05 6.88
N GLN A 22 -11.53 0.01 8.17
CA GLN A 22 -10.15 -0.02 8.65
C GLN A 22 -9.44 -1.33 8.28
N GLN A 23 -10.11 -2.47 8.42
CA GLN A 23 -9.54 -3.77 8.07
C GLN A 23 -9.23 -3.85 6.57
N ASP A 24 -10.16 -3.43 5.72
CA ASP A 24 -10.01 -3.57 4.26
C ASP A 24 -8.99 -2.55 3.70
N ILE A 25 -9.02 -1.31 4.20
CA ILE A 25 -7.99 -0.31 3.89
C ILE A 25 -6.61 -0.78 4.38
N GLY A 26 -6.53 -1.33 5.59
CA GLY A 26 -5.30 -1.91 6.12
C GLY A 26 -4.76 -3.02 5.22
N ARG A 27 -5.64 -3.92 4.76
CA ARG A 27 -5.30 -4.98 3.82
C ARG A 27 -4.79 -4.42 2.49
N PHE A 28 -5.49 -3.45 1.91
CA PHE A 28 -5.04 -2.76 0.70
C PHE A 28 -3.63 -2.20 0.84
N LEU A 29 -3.34 -1.55 1.98
CA LEU A 29 -2.03 -0.96 2.23
C LEU A 29 -0.95 -2.02 2.35
N MET A 30 -1.20 -3.01 3.20
CA MET A 30 -0.20 -4.04 3.52
C MET A 30 0.04 -5.03 2.40
N GLN A 31 -0.91 -5.25 1.49
CA GLN A 31 -0.76 -6.28 0.46
C GLN A 31 -0.48 -5.68 -0.92
N ARG A 32 -1.06 -4.52 -1.23
CA ARG A 32 -1.03 -3.97 -2.59
C ARG A 32 -0.26 -2.68 -2.69
N TYR A 33 -0.58 -1.68 -1.86
CA TYR A 33 0.12 -0.40 -1.92
C TYR A 33 1.62 -0.58 -1.62
N ASN A 34 1.97 -1.24 -0.52
CA ASN A 34 3.36 -1.38 -0.09
C ASN A 34 4.18 -2.30 -0.98
N TRP A 35 3.59 -3.38 -1.51
CA TRP A 35 4.36 -4.44 -2.18
C TRP A 35 4.21 -4.50 -3.69
N GLN A 36 3.12 -3.95 -4.26
CA GLN A 36 2.82 -4.13 -5.68
C GLN A 36 2.77 -2.82 -6.46
N ARG A 37 2.50 -1.68 -5.79
CA ARG A 37 2.30 -0.41 -6.50
C ARG A 37 3.63 0.15 -7.00
N PRO A 38 3.87 0.27 -8.31
CA PRO A 38 5.06 0.94 -8.82
C PRO A 38 5.01 2.44 -8.48
N HIS A 39 6.15 2.98 -8.01
CA HIS A 39 6.26 4.39 -7.67
C HIS A 39 7.30 5.08 -8.55
N GLN A 40 6.92 6.14 -9.26
CA GLN A 40 7.84 6.88 -10.15
C GLN A 40 9.09 7.38 -9.41
N PHE A 41 8.91 7.93 -8.20
CA PHE A 41 10.02 8.40 -7.37
C PHE A 41 10.91 7.27 -6.83
N ASN A 42 10.44 6.01 -6.85
CA ASN A 42 11.24 4.85 -6.45
C ASN A 42 11.76 4.09 -7.68
N GLY A 43 11.87 4.74 -8.85
CA GLY A 43 12.31 4.09 -10.08
C GLY A 43 11.36 2.99 -10.56
N GLY A 44 10.07 3.09 -10.25
CA GLY A 44 9.05 2.08 -10.56
C GLY A 44 8.96 0.95 -9.52
N LEU A 45 9.78 0.96 -8.47
CA LEU A 45 9.69 -0.04 -7.41
C LEU A 45 8.51 0.22 -6.48
N ALA A 46 8.04 -0.85 -5.85
CA ALA A 46 7.08 -0.75 -4.76
C ALA A 46 7.72 -0.12 -3.51
N PRO A 47 6.93 0.56 -2.65
CA PRO A 47 7.43 1.20 -1.44
C PRO A 47 8.30 0.29 -0.56
N ALA A 48 7.82 -0.91 -0.21
CA ALA A 48 8.53 -1.83 0.66
C ALA A 48 9.86 -2.30 0.03
N VAL A 49 9.87 -2.55 -1.29
CA VAL A 49 11.08 -2.94 -2.03
C VAL A 49 12.11 -1.81 -2.05
N ALA A 50 11.65 -0.57 -2.21
CA ALA A 50 12.54 0.59 -2.20
C ALA A 50 13.16 0.81 -0.81
N GLU A 51 12.36 0.63 0.25
CA GLU A 51 12.80 0.72 1.64
C GLU A 51 13.79 -0.40 2.01
N GLU A 52 13.52 -1.64 1.62
CA GLU A 52 14.44 -2.76 1.84
C GLU A 52 15.82 -2.51 1.19
N LYS A 53 15.82 -1.99 -0.04
CA LYS A 53 17.06 -1.58 -0.72
C LYS A 53 17.76 -0.44 -0.01
N LEU A 54 17.02 0.55 0.48
CA LEU A 54 17.59 1.66 1.23
C LEU A 54 18.24 1.17 2.52
N ASN A 55 17.55 0.30 3.27
CA ASN A 55 18.03 -0.26 4.54
C ASN A 55 19.30 -1.12 4.36
N ALA A 56 19.34 -1.93 3.30
CA ALA A 56 20.51 -2.71 2.95
C ALA A 56 21.75 -1.83 2.66
N VAL A 57 21.54 -0.64 2.07
CA VAL A 57 22.62 0.31 1.80
C VAL A 57 23.00 1.14 3.03
N SER A 58 22.07 1.40 3.94
CA SER A 58 22.35 2.18 5.15
C SER A 58 23.07 1.40 6.25
N GLY A 59 23.20 0.07 6.12
CA GLY A 59 23.88 -0.77 7.12
C GLY A 59 23.14 -0.85 8.46
N ILE A 60 21.86 -0.50 8.47
CA ILE A 60 20.99 -0.56 9.65
C ILE A 60 20.36 -1.96 9.60
N SER A 61 20.84 -2.86 10.46
CA SER A 61 20.29 -4.22 10.65
C SER A 61 19.56 -4.32 11.98
#